data_AF-A0A6A2Y0K0-F1
#
_entry.id   AF-A0A6A2Y0K0-F1
#
_cell.length_a   1.000
_cell.length_b   1.000
_cell.length_c   1.000
_cell.angle_alpha   90.00
_cell.angle_beta   90.00
_cell.angle_gamma   90.00
#
_symmetry.space_group_name_H-M   'P 1'
#
loop_
_entity.id
_entity.type
_entity.pdbx_description
1 polymer ?
#
loop_
_entity_poly.entity_id
_entity_poly.type
_entity_poly.pdbx_seq_one_letter_code
_entity_poly.pdbx_strand_id
1 'polypeptide(L)'
;MPSTDADFGGAPPSQSAFSIGEYTFADAGNLDHCTKYLNQTLVTFGFPASLDLFADDPVSVARTCNGIYSLLQQRQRDIDFRESANEQRQRCLPFIHDTSLQLYISLLQQRQRDIDFRESANEQRQRCLPFIHDTSLLFMN
;
A
#
# COMPACT_ATOMS: atom_id res chain seq x y z
N MET A 1 -1.77 -8.07 -46.10
CA MET A 1 -1.64 -9.15 -45.08
C MET A 1 -0.22 -9.69 -45.22
N PRO A 2 0.56 -9.90 -44.15
CA PRO A 2 0.10 -10.26 -42.80
C PRO A 2 0.63 -9.37 -41.65
N SER A 3 -0.07 -9.50 -40.53
CA SER A 3 0.30 -9.13 -39.17
C SER A 3 0.85 -10.37 -38.45
N THR A 4 1.91 -10.21 -37.64
CA THR A 4 2.42 -11.05 -36.53
C THR A 4 3.84 -10.56 -36.24
N ASP A 5 4.46 -10.58 -35.06
CA ASP A 5 4.16 -10.91 -33.66
C ASP A 5 5.27 -10.20 -32.86
N ALA A 6 4.96 -9.63 -31.70
CA ALA A 6 5.97 -9.32 -30.68
C ALA A 6 5.31 -9.40 -29.28
N ASP A 7 5.10 -10.66 -28.91
CA ASP A 7 5.07 -11.21 -27.56
C ASP A 7 6.20 -10.62 -26.68
N PHE A 8 5.85 -10.02 -25.53
CA PHE A 8 6.38 -10.36 -24.20
C PHE A 8 6.00 -9.30 -23.16
N GLY A 9 5.39 -9.74 -22.06
CA GLY A 9 5.17 -8.92 -20.88
C GLY A 9 4.13 -9.53 -19.96
N GLY A 10 4.42 -10.73 -19.45
CA GLY A 10 3.55 -11.50 -18.57
C GLY A 10 3.05 -10.70 -17.37
N ALA A 11 1.78 -10.34 -17.41
CA ALA A 11 1.00 -10.11 -16.21
C ALA A 11 0.45 -11.48 -15.77
N PRO A 12 0.76 -11.98 -14.55
CA PRO A 12 0.05 -13.15 -14.04
C PRO A 12 -1.44 -12.80 -13.92
N PRO A 13 -2.34 -13.64 -14.44
CA PRO A 13 -3.76 -13.39 -14.29
C PRO A 13 -4.20 -13.74 -12.88
N SER A 14 -5.16 -12.95 -12.43
CA SER A 14 -6.19 -13.33 -11.48
C SER A 14 -5.74 -13.48 -10.03
N GLN A 15 -6.07 -12.45 -9.26
CA GLN A 15 -6.55 -12.59 -7.90
C GLN A 15 -7.53 -13.76 -7.87
N SER A 16 -7.06 -14.93 -7.44
CA SER A 16 -7.91 -16.02 -7.05
C SER A 16 -8.68 -15.54 -5.83
N ALA A 17 -9.89 -15.06 -6.08
CA ALA A 17 -10.98 -15.26 -5.15
C ALA A 17 -10.82 -16.68 -4.60
N PHE A 18 -10.76 -16.82 -3.28
CA PHE A 18 -10.63 -18.08 -2.58
C PHE A 18 -11.79 -19.01 -2.99
N SER A 19 -11.64 -19.70 -4.11
CA SER A 19 -12.46 -20.85 -4.46
C SER A 19 -12.04 -21.95 -3.49
N ILE A 20 -12.80 -22.05 -2.41
CA ILE A 20 -12.90 -23.23 -1.56
C ILE A 20 -13.51 -24.32 -2.46
N GLY A 21 -12.68 -24.95 -3.28
CA GLY A 21 -13.07 -25.93 -4.28
C GLY A 21 -11.85 -26.75 -4.66
N GLU A 22 -11.70 -27.88 -3.96
CA GLU A 22 -10.81 -29.01 -4.28
C GLU A 22 -9.28 -28.77 -4.23
N TYR A 23 -8.79 -28.18 -3.15
CA TYR A 23 -7.41 -28.45 -2.68
C TYR A 23 -7.47 -29.28 -1.40
N THR A 24 -7.41 -30.61 -1.53
CA THR A 24 -7.42 -31.53 -0.39
C THR A 24 -6.00 -31.70 0.14
N PHE A 25 -5.65 -30.95 1.20
CA PHE A 25 -4.35 -31.05 1.85
C PHE A 25 -4.10 -32.43 2.48
N ALA A 26 -5.15 -33.11 2.96
CA ALA A 26 -5.06 -34.43 3.58
C ALA A 26 -6.03 -35.41 2.92
N ASP A 27 -5.57 -36.64 2.70
CA ASP A 27 -6.33 -37.80 2.25
C ASP A 27 -5.98 -39.04 3.10
N ALA A 28 -6.74 -40.13 2.93
CA ALA A 28 -6.55 -41.36 3.71
C ALA A 28 -5.18 -42.04 3.48
N GLY A 29 -4.51 -41.77 2.36
CA GLY A 29 -3.19 -42.33 2.02
C GLY A 29 -2.01 -41.48 2.50
N ASN A 30 -2.23 -40.21 2.86
CA ASN A 30 -1.16 -39.27 3.22
C ASN A 30 -1.22 -38.78 4.69
N LEU A 31 -2.20 -39.26 5.46
CA LEU A 31 -2.51 -38.73 6.79
C LEU A 31 -1.34 -38.81 7.79
N ASP A 32 -0.54 -39.88 7.73
CA ASP A 32 0.69 -40.02 8.53
C ASP A 32 1.72 -38.93 8.21
N HIS A 33 1.89 -38.63 6.92
CA HIS A 33 2.81 -37.60 6.46
C HIS A 33 2.29 -36.20 6.82
N CYS A 34 1.00 -35.93 6.63
CA CYS A 34 0.38 -34.67 7.00
C CYS A 34 0.46 -34.41 8.50
N THR A 35 0.24 -35.43 9.33
CA THR A 35 0.36 -35.31 10.80
C THR A 35 1.79 -34.95 11.22
N LYS A 36 2.80 -35.62 10.64
CA LYS A 36 4.22 -35.32 10.92
C LYS A 36 4.59 -33.90 10.48
N TYR A 37 4.17 -33.51 9.27
CA TYR A 37 4.42 -32.18 8.73
C TYR A 37 3.77 -31.08 9.58
N LEU A 38 2.51 -31.28 10.00
CA LEU A 38 1.81 -30.34 10.87
C LEU A 38 2.52 -30.19 12.20
N ASN A 39 2.92 -31.29 12.83
CA ASN A 39 3.66 -31.23 14.10
C ASN A 39 4.98 -30.48 13.94
N GLN A 40 5.76 -30.76 12.89
CA GLN A 40 7.01 -30.03 12.64
C GLN A 40 6.77 -28.53 12.40
N THR A 41 5.73 -28.20 11.64
CA THR A 41 5.35 -26.82 11.33
C THR A 41 4.93 -26.07 12.59
N LEU A 42 4.12 -26.70 13.43
CA LEU A 42 3.68 -26.15 14.70
C LEU A 42 4.85 -25.89 15.66
N VAL A 43 5.82 -26.82 15.77
CA VAL A 43 7.06 -26.59 16.53
C VAL A 43 7.81 -25.37 15.98
N THR A 44 7.93 -25.28 14.65
CA THR A 44 8.63 -24.17 13.99
C THR A 44 8.00 -22.82 14.31
N PHE A 45 6.68 -22.77 14.41
CA PHE A 45 5.93 -21.56 14.83
C PHE A 45 5.86 -21.35 16.35
N GLY A 46 6.55 -22.18 17.14
CA GLY A 46 6.65 -22.04 18.60
C GLY A 46 5.45 -22.63 19.36
N PHE A 47 4.60 -23.40 18.70
CA PHE A 47 3.52 -24.14 19.37
C PHE A 47 4.05 -25.46 19.93
N PRO A 48 3.59 -25.90 21.12
CA PRO A 48 3.97 -27.18 21.70
C PRO A 48 3.36 -28.32 20.88
N ALA A 49 4.05 -28.76 19.82
CA ALA A 49 3.48 -29.65 18.83
C ALA A 49 3.88 -31.10 19.04
N SER A 50 3.03 -31.80 19.77
CA SER A 50 2.80 -33.22 19.58
C SER A 50 1.29 -33.40 19.59
N LEU A 51 0.66 -33.01 18.48
CA LEU A 51 -0.72 -33.38 18.20
C LEU A 51 -0.72 -34.86 17.87
N ASP A 52 -1.42 -35.62 18.70
CA ASP A 52 -1.79 -36.98 18.36
C ASP A 52 -3.20 -36.93 17.77
N LEU A 53 -3.27 -36.79 16.44
CA LEU A 53 -4.53 -36.66 15.70
C LEU A 53 -5.32 -37.99 15.67
N PHE A 54 -4.68 -39.09 16.07
CA PHE A 54 -5.24 -40.43 16.10
C PHE A 54 -5.49 -40.95 17.51
N ALA A 55 -5.25 -40.13 18.53
CA ALA A 55 -5.46 -40.55 19.91
C ALA A 55 -6.95 -40.70 20.24
N ASP A 56 -7.29 -41.84 20.82
CA ASP A 56 -8.60 -42.09 21.43
C ASP A 56 -8.65 -41.63 22.90
N ASP A 57 -7.52 -41.22 23.47
CA ASP A 57 -7.45 -40.79 24.86
C ASP A 57 -7.87 -39.31 25.03
N PRO A 58 -8.71 -38.99 26.03
CA PRO A 58 -9.27 -37.66 26.20
C PRO A 58 -8.21 -36.58 26.49
N VAL A 59 -7.03 -36.96 26.99
CA VAL A 59 -5.95 -36.02 27.31
C VAL A 59 -5.26 -35.54 26.04
N SER A 60 -4.98 -36.44 25.11
CA SER A 60 -4.41 -36.12 23.80
C SER A 60 -5.40 -35.36 22.92
N VAL A 61 -6.69 -35.73 22.94
CA VAL A 61 -7.75 -34.97 22.26
C VAL A 61 -7.82 -33.54 22.80
N ALA A 62 -7.78 -33.35 24.12
CA ALA A 62 -7.77 -32.01 24.73
C ALA A 62 -6.53 -31.19 24.34
N ARG A 63 -5.35 -31.82 24.23
CA ARG A 63 -4.13 -31.17 23.73
C ARG A 63 -4.31 -30.67 22.29
N THR A 64 -4.92 -31.49 21.45
CA THR A 64 -5.25 -31.12 20.07
C THR A 64 -6.24 -29.96 20.00
N CYS A 65 -7.31 -29.99 20.79
CA CYS A 65 -8.25 -28.86 20.86
C CYS A 65 -7.59 -27.55 21.32
N ASN A 66 -6.73 -27.61 22.35
CA ASN A 66 -6.00 -26.44 22.83
C ASN A 66 -5.02 -25.89 21.77
N GLY A 67 -4.37 -26.78 21.00
CA GLY A 67 -3.53 -26.39 19.88
C GLY A 67 -4.33 -25.65 18.80
N ILE A 68 -5.47 -26.20 18.39
CA ILE A 68 -6.38 -25.57 17.43
C ILE A 68 -6.88 -24.21 17.94
N TYR A 69 -7.29 -24.12 19.21
CA TYR A 69 -7.73 -22.86 19.81
C TYR A 69 -6.63 -21.79 19.79
N SER A 70 -5.40 -22.18 20.10
CA SER A 70 -4.25 -21.27 20.07
C SER A 70 -3.97 -20.75 18.65
N LEU A 71 -4.09 -21.60 17.63
CA LEU A 71 -3.96 -21.22 16.23
C LEU A 71 -5.05 -20.24 15.78
N LEU A 72 -6.29 -20.49 16.18
CA LEU A 72 -7.42 -19.58 15.90
C LEU A 72 -7.20 -18.22 16.58
N GLN A 73 -6.78 -18.22 17.85
CA GLN A 73 -6.49 -16.99 18.58
C GLN A 73 -5.32 -16.21 17.96
N GLN A 74 -4.29 -16.90 17.47
CA GLN A 74 -3.20 -16.25 16.73
C GLN A 74 -3.69 -15.66 15.41
N ARG A 75 -4.52 -16.39 14.65
CA ARG A 75 -5.10 -15.88 13.39
C ARG A 75 -5.97 -14.65 13.61
N GLN A 76 -6.78 -14.62 14.67
CA GLN A 76 -7.58 -13.44 15.02
C GLN A 76 -6.69 -12.23 15.31
N ARG A 77 -5.64 -12.41 16.14
CA ARG A 77 -4.69 -11.33 16.44
C ARG A 77 -3.97 -10.81 15.18
N ASP A 78 -3.63 -11.69 14.25
CA ASP A 78 -3.02 -11.29 12.97
C ASP A 78 -3.99 -10.45 12.13
N ILE A 79 -5.26 -10.87 12.03
CA ILE A 79 -6.31 -10.11 11.33
C ILE A 79 -6.49 -8.74 11.99
N ASP A 80 -6.69 -8.69 13.29
CA ASP A 80 -6.90 -7.44 14.04
C ASP A 80 -5.71 -6.47 13.87
N PHE A 81 -4.49 -6.99 13.89
CA PHE A 81 -3.28 -6.21 13.66
C PHE A 81 -3.24 -5.65 12.23
N ARG A 82 -3.53 -6.49 11.23
CA ARG A 82 -3.57 -6.08 9.82
C ARG A 82 -4.64 -5.03 9.57
N GLU A 83 -5.82 -5.18 10.18
CA GLU A 83 -6.90 -4.19 10.11
C GLU A 83 -6.49 -2.88 10.76
N SER A 84 -5.93 -2.92 11.97
CA SER A 84 -5.43 -1.72 12.68
C SER A 84 -4.38 -0.94 11.87
N ALA A 85 -3.42 -1.66 11.27
CA ALA A 85 -2.41 -1.05 10.41
C ALA A 85 -3.02 -0.48 9.12
N ASN A 86 -4.05 -1.12 8.59
CA ASN A 86 -4.75 -0.63 7.41
C ASN A 86 -5.59 0.61 7.70
N GLU A 87 -6.34 0.62 8.81
CA GLU A 87 -7.05 1.80 9.30
C GLU A 87 -6.10 2.98 9.50
N GLN A 88 -4.94 2.74 10.12
CA GLN A 88 -3.95 3.80 10.31
C GLN A 88 -3.43 4.35 8.99
N ARG A 89 -3.15 3.49 8.00
CA ARG A 89 -2.80 3.93 6.65
C ARG A 89 -3.93 4.74 6.02
N GLN A 90 -5.18 4.28 6.14
CA GLN A 90 -6.35 4.96 5.60
C GLN A 90 -6.61 6.32 6.27
N ARG A 91 -6.27 6.51 7.55
CA ARG A 91 -6.35 7.83 8.21
C ARG A 91 -5.21 8.76 7.78
N CYS A 92 -3.99 8.26 7.67
CA CYS A 92 -2.82 9.08 7.35
C CYS A 92 -2.79 9.54 5.90
N LEU A 93 -3.28 8.72 4.96
CA LEU A 93 -3.24 9.04 3.52
C LEU A 93 -4.03 10.33 3.15
N PRO A 94 -5.29 10.51 3.58
CA PRO A 94 -6.01 11.76 3.37
C PRO A 94 -5.33 12.95 4.03
N PHE A 95 -4.82 12.78 5.26
CA PHE A 95 -4.13 13.86 5.98
C PHE A 95 -2.88 14.35 5.24
N ILE A 96 -2.04 13.45 4.74
CA ILE A 96 -0.83 13.79 3.96
C ILE A 96 -1.22 14.46 2.64
N HIS A 97 -2.24 13.92 1.96
CA HIS A 97 -2.75 14.48 0.71
C HIS A 97 -3.27 15.91 0.91
N ASP A 98 -4.14 16.12 1.89
CA ASP A 98 -4.73 17.43 2.18
C ASP A 98 -3.66 18.45 2.56
N THR A 99 -2.69 18.06 3.39
CA THR A 99 -1.56 18.95 3.76
C THR A 99 -0.74 19.35 2.53
N SER A 100 -0.43 18.40 1.65
CA SER A 100 0.33 18.64 0.43
C SER A 100 -0.42 19.56 -0.54
N LEU A 101 -1.74 19.36 -0.68
CA LEU A 101 -2.61 20.18 -1.50
C LEU A 101 -2.65 21.63 -0.97
N GLN A 102 -2.79 21.81 0.34
CA GLN A 102 -2.80 23.15 0.95
C GLN A 102 -1.47 23.90 0.76
N LEU A 103 -0.33 23.21 0.87
CA LEU A 103 0.98 23.80 0.58
C LEU A 103 1.10 24.19 -0.89
N TYR A 104 0.60 23.36 -1.81
CA TYR A 104 0.61 23.67 -3.23
C TYR A 104 -0.26 24.88 -3.56
N ILE A 105 -1.48 24.97 -2.99
CA ILE A 105 -2.34 26.16 -3.12
C ILE A 105 -1.60 27.41 -2.63
N SER A 106 -0.96 27.33 -1.46
CA SER A 106 -0.21 28.46 -0.89
C SER A 106 0.95 28.90 -1.79
N LEU A 107 1.67 27.94 -2.38
CA LEU A 107 2.74 28.20 -3.35
C LEU A 107 2.21 28.87 -4.61
N LEU A 108 1.09 28.39 -5.16
CA LEU A 108 0.47 28.99 -6.34
C LEU A 108 0.02 30.43 -6.07
N GLN A 109 -0.58 30.69 -4.91
CA GLN A 109 -0.95 32.05 -4.50
C GLN A 109 0.27 32.97 -4.39
N GLN A 110 1.39 32.48 -3.83
CA GLN A 110 2.62 33.26 -3.78
C GLN A 110 3.15 33.57 -5.17
N ARG A 111 3.18 32.59 -6.07
CA ARG A 111 3.64 32.76 -7.45
C ARG A 111 2.77 33.74 -8.22
N GLN A 112 1.46 33.73 -7.98
CA GLN A 112 0.55 34.70 -8.60
C GLN A 112 0.89 36.13 -8.16
N ARG A 113 1.10 36.36 -6.86
CA ARG A 113 1.54 37.68 -6.35
C ARG A 113 2.83 38.17 -6.98
N ASP A 114 3.80 37.28 -7.16
CA ASP A 114 5.08 37.62 -7.79
C ASP A 114 4.91 38.00 -9.27
N ILE A 115 3.99 37.33 -9.99
CA ILE A 115 3.65 37.67 -11.39
C ILE A 115 2.98 39.04 -11.44
N ASP A 116 1.95 39.26 -10.63
CA ASP A 116 1.21 40.53 -10.57
C ASP A 116 2.15 41.71 -10.24
N PHE A 117 3.11 41.49 -9.35
CA PHE A 117 4.15 42.46 -9.03
C PHE A 117 5.07 42.76 -10.23
N ARG A 118 5.53 41.73 -10.93
CA ARG A 118 6.38 41.89 -12.12
C ARG A 118 5.66 42.58 -13.27
N GLU A 119 4.37 42.29 -13.46
CA GLU A 119 3.54 42.97 -14.46
C GLU A 119 3.39 44.46 -14.12
N SER A 120 3.06 44.78 -12.88
CA SER A 120 2.96 46.17 -12.40
C SER A 120 4.28 46.94 -12.61
N ALA A 121 5.42 46.31 -12.30
CA ALA A 121 6.74 46.90 -12.52
C ALA A 121 7.04 47.11 -14.01
N ASN A 122 6.67 46.17 -14.87
CA ASN A 122 6.82 46.30 -16.32
C ASN A 122 5.91 47.38 -16.90
N GLU A 123 4.65 47.46 -16.48
CA GLU A 123 3.73 48.53 -16.89
C GLU A 123 4.24 49.92 -16.50
N GLN A 124 4.76 50.04 -15.28
CA GLN A 124 5.36 51.28 -14.81
C GLN A 124 6.58 51.66 -15.65
N ARG A 125 7.45 50.70 -15.98
CA ARG A 125 8.58 50.91 -16.90
C ARG A 125 8.12 51.33 -18.29
N GLN A 126 7.09 50.70 -18.83
CA GLN A 126 6.52 51.04 -20.14
C GLN A 126 5.95 52.46 -20.15
N ARG A 127 5.30 52.90 -19.06
CA ARG A 127 4.82 54.27 -18.90
C ARG A 127 5.94 55.30 -18.80
N CYS A 128 7.07 54.97 -18.17
CA CYS A 128 8.20 55.88 -18.03
C CYS A 128 9.13 55.89 -19.26
N LEU A 129 9.14 54.85 -20.09
CA LEU A 129 9.97 54.72 -21.29
C LEU A 129 9.90 55.91 -22.28
N PRO A 130 8.70 56.42 -22.66
CA PRO A 130 8.61 57.57 -23.56
C PRO A 130 9.19 58.85 -22.94
N PHE A 131 9.09 59.01 -21.62
CA PHE A 131 9.62 60.18 -20.90
C PHE A 131 11.16 60.24 -20.94
N ILE A 132 11.83 59.09 -20.97
CA ILE A 132 13.30 59.00 -21.04
C ILE A 132 13.80 59.30 -22.46
N HIS A 133 13.06 58.86 -23.49
CA HIS A 133 13.43 59.07 -24.90
C HIS A 133 13.32 60.55 -25.30
N ASP A 134 12.32 61.28 -24.79
CA ASP A 134 12.17 62.73 -25.00
C ASP A 134 13.25 63.54 -24.26
N THR A 135 13.65 63.15 -23.04
CA THR A 135 14.73 63.84 -22.32
C THR A 135 16.11 63.65 -22.96
N SER A 136 16.38 62.51 -23.59
CA SER A 136 17.64 62.28 -24.32
C SER A 136 17.73 63.10 -25.61
N LEU A 137 16.62 63.37 -26.29
CA LEU A 137 16.57 64.27 -27.46
C LEU A 137 16.79 65.74 -27.09
N LEU A 138 16.39 66.16 -25.88
CA LEU A 138 16.64 67.51 -25.36
C LEU A 138 18.08 67.76 -24.89
N PHE A 139 18.86 66.72 -24.62
CA PHE A 139 20.26 66.83 -24.15
C PHE A 139 21.32 66.65 -25.26
N MET A 140 20.92 66.35 -26.50
CA MET A 140 21.82 66.13 -27.65
C MET A 140 21.83 67.27 -28.69
N ASN A 141 21.17 68.41 -28.43
CA ASN A 141 21.26 69.64 -29.23
C ASN A 141 22.11 70.71 -28.54
#